data_AF-A0A7C7IJK4-F1
#
_entry.id   AF-A0A7C7IJK4-F1
#
_cell.length_a   1.000
_cell.length_b   1.000
_cell.length_c   1.000
_cell.angle_alpha   90.00
_cell.angle_beta   90.00
_cell.angle_gamma   90.00
#
_symmetry.space_group_name_H-M   'P 1'
#
loop_
_entity.id
_entity.type
_entity.pdbx_description
1 polymer ?
#
loop_
_entity_poly.entity_id
_entity_poly.type
_entity_poly.pdbx_seq_one_letter_code
_entity_poly.pdbx_strand_id
1 'polypeptide(L)'
;MSFGGAVQGMITTLKNNSRRGDRTNYFKKGHDKTSGESTGIPVVKISEEKRKAMRDRLIAENKQHQRKFLFIFITLLAVIFSIIAYFLFF
;
A
#
# COMPACT_ATOMS: atom_id res chain seq x y z
N MET A 1 6.84 -5.25 9.84
CA MET A 1 6.92 -4.86 8.42
C MET A 1 7.85 -3.66 8.32
N SER A 2 9.12 -3.90 8.01
CA SER A 2 10.17 -2.87 8.00
C SER A 2 10.06 -1.99 6.76
N PHE A 3 10.44 -0.71 6.89
CA PHE A 3 10.58 0.28 5.82
C PHE A 3 11.36 -0.28 4.61
N GLY A 4 12.32 -1.19 4.85
CA GLY A 4 13.08 -1.87 3.80
C GLY A 4 12.23 -2.73 2.85
N GLY A 5 11.16 -3.36 3.34
CA GLY A 5 10.27 -4.17 2.50
C GLY A 5 9.41 -3.32 1.56
N ALA A 6 8.95 -2.16 2.03
CA ALA A 6 8.19 -1.21 1.23
C ALA A 6 9.06 -0.57 0.14
N VAL A 7 10.30 -0.18 0.48
CA VAL A 7 11.28 0.35 -0.48
C VAL A 7 11.69 -0.72 -1.50
N GLN A 8 11.91 -1.97 -1.08
CA GLN A 8 12.23 -3.07 -2.00
C GLN A 8 11.07 -3.37 -2.97
N GLY A 9 9.83 -3.29 -2.51
CA GLY A 9 8.65 -3.38 -3.37
C GLY A 9 8.57 -2.25 -4.39
N MET A 10 8.87 -1.02 -3.97
CA MET A 10 8.91 0.14 -4.86
C MET A 10 10.01 0.02 -5.91
N ILE A 11 11.23 -0.35 -5.51
CA ILE A 11 12.37 -0.57 -6.42
C ILE A 11 12.06 -1.68 -7.43
N THR A 12 11.45 -2.77 -6.97
CA THR A 12 11.07 -3.89 -7.85
C THR A 12 10.01 -3.47 -8.85
N THR A 13 9.03 -2.66 -8.42
CA THR A 13 8.00 -2.12 -9.30
C THR A 13 8.59 -1.19 -10.35
N LEU A 14 9.46 -0.26 -9.95
CA LEU A 14 10.16 0.64 -10.86
C LEU A 14 11.04 -0.11 -11.86
N LYS A 15 11.78 -1.12 -11.42
CA LYS A 15 12.63 -1.97 -12.27
C LYS A 15 11.82 -2.80 -13.27
N ASN A 16 10.66 -3.29 -12.85
CA ASN A 16 9.77 -4.03 -13.75
C ASN A 16 9.10 -3.11 -14.77
N ASN A 17 8.84 -1.85 -14.42
CA ASN A 17 8.25 -0.86 -15.32
C ASN A 17 9.28 -0.25 -16.28
N SER A 18 10.52 -0.04 -15.86
CA SER A 18 11.59 0.44 -16.75
C SER A 18 11.94 -0.58 -17.83
N ARG A 19 11.94 -1.87 -17.49
CA ARG A 19 12.12 -2.98 -18.44
C ARG A 19 10.94 -3.18 -19.41
N ARG A 20 9.83 -2.48 -19.22
CA ARG A 20 8.67 -2.52 -20.13
C ARG A 20 8.83 -1.60 -21.34
N GLY A 21 9.72 -0.60 -21.30
CA GLY A 21 9.97 0.30 -22.45
C GLY A 21 10.53 -0.41 -23.68
N ASP A 22 11.31 -1.48 -23.47
CA ASP A 22 11.95 -2.30 -24.52
C ASP A 22 11.16 -3.55 -24.91
N ARG A 23 10.15 -3.93 -24.12
CA ARG A 23 9.22 -5.00 -24.52
C ARG A 23 8.24 -4.36 -25.48
N THR A 24 8.39 -4.67 -26.77
CA THR A 24 7.47 -4.30 -27.85
C THR A 24 6.07 -4.15 -27.29
N ASN A 25 5.57 -2.90 -27.29
CA ASN A 25 4.26 -2.55 -26.75
C ASN A 25 3.29 -3.67 -27.14
N TYR A 26 2.54 -4.20 -26.17
CA TYR A 26 1.49 -5.19 -26.45
C TYR A 26 0.54 -4.68 -27.56
N PHE A 27 0.43 -3.34 -27.68
CA PHE A 27 -0.27 -2.60 -28.72
C PHE A 27 0.43 -2.47 -30.09
N LYS A 28 1.75 -2.66 -30.17
CA LYS A 28 2.52 -2.69 -31.44
C LYS A 28 2.51 -4.08 -32.08
N LYS A 29 2.22 -5.13 -31.30
CA LYS A 29 2.29 -6.52 -31.74
C LYS A 29 0.98 -6.96 -32.38
N GLY A 30 0.56 -6.26 -33.45
CA GLY A 30 -0.38 -6.75 -34.48
C GLY A 30 -1.58 -7.57 -34.03
N HIS A 31 -2.13 -7.34 -32.84
CA HIS A 31 -3.42 -7.91 -32.49
C HIS A 31 -4.45 -7.06 -33.22
N ASP A 32 -5.05 -7.67 -34.23
CA ASP A 32 -6.25 -7.20 -34.90
C ASP A 32 -7.18 -6.56 -33.87
N LYS A 33 -7.82 -5.47 -34.31
CA LYS A 33 -8.77 -4.68 -33.55
C LYS A 33 -9.95 -5.55 -33.09
N THR A 34 -9.77 -6.38 -32.08
CA THR A 34 -10.84 -6.77 -31.15
C THR A 34 -10.90 -5.74 -30.03
N SER A 35 -10.75 -4.46 -30.36
CA SER A 35 -11.30 -3.40 -29.54
C SER A 35 -12.78 -3.30 -29.87
N GLY A 36 -13.55 -4.32 -29.44
CA GLY A 36 -14.93 -4.02 -29.07
C GLY A 36 -14.84 -2.85 -28.09
N GLU A 37 -15.64 -1.81 -28.32
CA GLU A 37 -15.63 -0.58 -27.53
C GLU A 37 -15.35 -0.91 -26.06
N SER A 38 -14.23 -0.39 -25.52
CA SER A 38 -13.96 -0.45 -24.10
C SER A 38 -15.03 0.39 -23.41
N THR A 39 -16.20 -0.22 -23.21
CA THR A 39 -17.19 0.24 -22.25
C THR A 39 -16.43 0.27 -20.93
N GLY A 40 -16.10 1.48 -20.47
CA GLY A 40 -15.28 1.69 -19.29
C GLY A 40 -15.80 0.86 -18.11
N ILE A 41 -14.94 0.60 -17.12
CA ILE A 41 -15.28 -0.22 -15.94
C ILE A 41 -16.67 0.19 -15.44
N PRO A 42 -17.68 -0.70 -15.48
CA PRO A 42 -19.03 -0.34 -15.11
C PRO A 42 -19.02 0.09 -13.65
N VAL A 43 -19.22 1.38 -13.41
CA VAL A 43 -19.32 1.94 -12.07
C VAL A 43 -20.69 1.53 -11.53
N VAL A 44 -20.75 0.36 -10.90
CA VAL A 44 -21.96 -0.10 -10.21
C VAL A 44 -22.21 0.89 -9.07
N LYS A 45 -23.30 1.67 -9.19
CA LYS A 45 -23.75 2.56 -8.13
C LYS A 45 -24.20 1.69 -6.96
N ILE A 46 -23.33 1.58 -5.96
CA ILE A 46 -23.61 0.89 -4.71
C ILE A 46 -24.62 1.73 -3.91
N SER A 47 -25.61 1.11 -3.26
CA SER A 47 -26.52 1.84 -2.38
C SER A 47 -25.75 2.60 -1.31
N GLU A 48 -26.25 3.78 -0.92
CA GLU A 48 -25.57 4.64 0.05
C GLU A 48 -25.33 3.93 1.40
N GLU A 49 -26.27 3.08 1.81
CA GLU A 49 -26.16 2.26 3.02
C GLU A 49 -24.98 1.30 2.97
N LYS A 50 -24.83 0.58 1.85
CA LYS A 50 -23.70 -0.34 1.63
C LYS A 50 -22.37 0.41 1.55
N ARG A 51 -22.36 1.60 0.92
CA ARG A 51 -21.17 2.47 0.88
C ARG A 51 -20.77 2.93 2.29
N LYS A 52 -21.73 3.34 3.12
CA LYS A 52 -21.49 3.77 4.50
C LYS A 52 -20.94 2.63 5.35
N ALA A 53 -21.54 1.44 5.26
CA ALA A 53 -21.07 0.24 5.96
C ALA A 53 -19.63 -0.14 5.57
N MET A 54 -19.27 -0.07 4.28
CA MET A 54 -17.89 -0.31 3.84
C MET A 54 -16.92 0.74 4.39
N ARG A 55 -17.31 2.02 4.37
CA ARG A 55 -16.48 3.11 4.90
C ARG A 55 -16.24 2.94 6.39
N ASP A 56 -17.28 2.60 7.15
CA ASP A 56 -17.17 2.43 8.60
C ASP A 56 -16.28 1.25 8.97
N ARG A 57 -16.36 0.13 8.23
CA ARG A 57 -15.45 -1.01 8.39
C ARG A 57 -14.00 -0.63 8.13
N LEU A 58 -13.72 0.06 7.02
CA LEU A 58 -12.37 0.52 6.69
C LEU A 58 -11.79 1.45 7.77
N ILE A 59 -12.62 2.37 8.30
CA ILE A 59 -12.20 3.27 9.39
C ILE A 59 -11.90 2.48 10.67
N ALA A 60 -12.73 1.48 11.00
CA ALA A 60 -12.55 0.66 12.19
C ALA A 60 -11.24 -0.16 12.12
N GLU A 61 -10.97 -0.80 10.99
CA GLU A 61 -9.73 -1.55 10.75
C GLU A 61 -8.50 -0.62 10.84
N ASN A 62 -8.56 0.55 10.19
CA ASN A 62 -7.44 1.50 10.25
C ASN A 62 -7.17 1.97 11.69
N LYS A 63 -8.21 2.26 12.48
CA LYS A 63 -8.06 2.64 13.88
C LYS A 63 -7.42 1.52 14.70
N GLN A 64 -7.79 0.25 14.46
CA GLN A 64 -7.21 -0.88 15.16
C GLN A 64 -5.72 -1.05 14.81
N HIS A 65 -5.38 -0.93 13.52
CA HIS A 65 -3.99 -0.97 13.07
C HIS A 65 -3.16 0.17 13.66
N GLN A 66 -3.69 1.40 13.65
CA GLN A 66 -3.02 2.56 14.24
C GLN A 66 -2.74 2.37 15.73
N ARG A 67 -3.71 1.85 16.51
CA ARG A 67 -3.49 1.56 17.94
C ARG A 67 -2.37 0.55 18.16
N LYS A 68 -2.35 -0.55 17.38
CA LYS A 68 -1.27 -1.56 17.47
C LYS A 68 0.10 -0.94 17.19
N PHE A 69 0.20 -0.13 16.13
CA PHE A 69 1.46 0.56 15.82
C PHE A 69 1.88 1.57 16.87
N LEU A 70 0.92 2.30 17.45
CA LEU A 70 1.19 3.27 18.51
C LEU A 70 1.76 2.60 19.76
N PHE A 71 1.21 1.44 20.18
CA PHE A 71 1.78 0.68 21.28
C PHE A 71 3.21 0.23 20.99
N ILE A 72 3.45 -0.38 19.83
CA ILE A 72 4.80 -0.83 19.43
C ILE A 72 5.78 0.35 19.43
N PHE A 73 5.37 1.50 18.91
CA PHE A 73 6.20 2.70 18.86
C PHE A 73 6.56 3.22 20.26
N ILE A 74 5.58 3.31 21.17
CA ILE A 74 5.83 3.73 22.56
C ILE A 74 6.76 2.74 23.26
N THR A 75 6.55 1.44 23.11
CA THR A 75 7.41 0.43 23.73
C THR A 75 8.85 0.56 23.23
N LEU A 76 9.03 0.78 21.92
CA LEU A 76 10.35 0.93 21.31
C LEU A 76 11.05 2.21 21.79
N LEU A 77 10.32 3.33 21.90
CA LEU A 77 10.84 4.55 22.48
C LEU A 77 11.27 4.37 23.93
N ALA A 78 10.44 3.69 24.76
CA ALA A 78 10.78 3.44 26.15
C ALA A 78 12.07 2.63 26.30
N VAL A 79 12.28 1.62 25.45
CA VAL A 79 13.53 0.84 25.41
C VAL A 79 14.72 1.73 25.05
N ILE A 80 14.61 2.54 24.00
CA ILE A 80 15.69 3.45 23.58
C ILE A 80 16.04 4.43 24.71
N PHE A 81 15.04 5.06 25.33
CA PHE A 81 15.27 5.97 26.45
C PHE A 81 15.90 5.27 27.65
N SER A 82 15.51 4.04 27.96
CA SER A 82 16.12 3.25 29.03
C SER A 82 17.61 2.97 28.78
N ILE A 83 17.99 2.67 27.53
CA ILE A 83 19.39 2.44 27.15
C ILE A 83 20.19 3.74 27.27
N ILE A 84 19.65 4.84 26.75
CA ILE A 84 20.31 6.17 26.85
C ILE A 84 20.50 6.57 28.31
N ALA A 85 19.47 6.39 29.14
CA ALA A 85 19.55 6.67 30.57
C ALA A 85 20.60 5.80 31.26
N TYR A 86 20.69 4.52 30.91
CA TYR A 86 21.73 3.64 31.44
C TYR A 86 23.13 4.20 31.14
N PHE A 87 23.43 4.55 29.88
CA PHE A 87 24.75 5.10 29.51
C PHE A 87 25.06 6.51 30.07
N LEU A 88 24.03 7.29 30.44
CA LEU A 88 24.23 8.63 30.99
C LEU A 88 24.45 8.62 32.51
N PHE A 89 23.88 7.64 33.22
CA PHE A 89 23.87 7.58 34.68
C PHE A 89 24.70 6.42 35.26
N PHE A 90 25.17 5.49 34.43
CA PHE A 90 26.06 4.38 34.76
C PHE A 90 27.20 4.30 33.73
#